data_AF-A0A7W7XBK4-F1
#
_entry.id   AF-A0A7W7XBK4-F1
#
_cell.length_a   1.000
_cell.length_b   1.000
_cell.length_c   1.000
_cell.angle_alpha   90.00
_cell.angle_beta   90.00
_cell.angle_gamma   90.00
#
_symmetry.space_group_name_H-M   'P 1'
#
loop_
_entity.id
_entity.type
_entity.pdbx_description
1 polymer ?
#
loop_
_entity_poly.entity_id
_entity_poly.type
_entity_poly.pdbx_seq_one_letter_code
_entity_poly.pdbx_strand_id
1 'polypeptide(L)'
;MAGGTTSATASALDVEATAAELERYRRRADGLIGAGVVTLVLAVGASSPVTDTWASDVASWLFVLGILCLGFGTGSRFNARRMRRALGAGVWSAHPAAAVARTGHATSLVLRAPDGSEAWPLTVIATRQRYELVRPGPDGVLWWCGDPRVGGVITPPGGGPLIWAKPLRGDRVRRRLVAQAESEGLMRRAAPRQPQEPLPAPAAVDDLYDPYDRIHAAPYDGPYDNPDADDSPADGSDDSPVHGPGPVTADGVPLGPRPVRLDLPTYAVLATHAQRQARPQDKALRPEADVRKVPWWRVRGLRRAAGVPPVVVAFTFCAAVGAVALTGPTGSDALKLGAVGVLVLGALVYSCYRLLTVGLPAARVLARAAVSYPPHLRRYVLLYHPEGGAPVLVLFPALGGLHARPDAVLALVPPGPRKEPRRGLPALPVGTVRLHGWQDSTPDGRRPFVVPWIGGRPLWPAGPLWGDDGRPEFATLLERLAPPLET
;
A
#
# COMPACT_ATOMS: atom_id res chain seq x y z
N MET A 1 -0.89 -9.27 -54.00
CA MET A 1 -1.16 -7.99 -53.30
C MET A 1 -2.25 -8.22 -52.27
N ALA A 2 -2.24 -7.44 -51.18
CA ALA A 2 -2.98 -7.57 -49.93
C ALA A 2 -2.43 -8.69 -49.03
N GLY A 3 -1.88 -8.43 -47.85
CA GLY A 3 -1.86 -7.20 -47.06
C GLY A 3 -1.65 -7.66 -45.62
N GLY A 4 -0.42 -8.06 -45.29
CA GLY A 4 -0.04 -8.40 -43.92
C GLY A 4 -0.04 -7.14 -43.08
N THR A 5 -1.16 -6.87 -42.39
CA THR A 5 -1.20 -5.90 -41.30
C THR A 5 -0.35 -6.45 -40.15
N THR A 6 0.92 -6.11 -40.15
CA THR A 6 1.75 -6.09 -38.94
C THR A 6 0.98 -5.29 -37.89
N SER A 7 0.39 -5.98 -36.91
CA SER A 7 -0.13 -5.35 -35.70
C SER A 7 1.04 -4.62 -35.05
N ALA A 8 1.10 -3.30 -35.24
CA ALA A 8 2.05 -2.47 -34.55
C ALA A 8 1.80 -2.66 -33.05
N THR A 9 2.70 -3.37 -32.38
CA THR A 9 2.69 -3.51 -30.92
C THR A 9 2.70 -2.12 -30.31
N ALA A 10 1.55 -1.69 -29.77
CA ALA A 10 1.35 -0.38 -29.19
C ALA A 10 2.42 -0.10 -28.13
N SER A 11 3.05 1.08 -28.21
CA SER A 11 4.10 1.46 -27.27
C SER A 11 3.53 1.55 -25.86
N ALA A 12 4.38 1.40 -24.84
CA ALA A 12 3.96 1.54 -23.46
C ALA A 12 3.34 2.93 -23.16
N LEU A 13 3.72 3.94 -23.96
CA LEU A 13 3.20 5.31 -23.87
C LEU A 13 1.79 5.46 -24.47
N ASP A 14 1.38 4.59 -25.39
CA ASP A 14 0.06 4.65 -26.04
C ASP A 14 -1.07 4.20 -25.10
N VAL A 15 -0.72 3.56 -23.97
CA VAL A 15 -1.67 3.27 -22.89
C VAL A 15 -2.02 4.58 -22.17
N GLU A 16 -3.28 5.03 -22.29
CA GLU A 16 -3.76 6.30 -21.74
C GLU A 16 -3.42 6.50 -20.24
N ALA A 17 -3.56 5.44 -19.44
CA ALA A 17 -3.22 5.48 -18.02
C ALA A 17 -1.73 5.79 -17.77
N THR A 18 -0.84 5.25 -18.61
CA THR A 18 0.61 5.50 -18.56
C THR A 18 0.93 6.93 -18.95
N ALA A 19 0.33 7.43 -20.03
CA ALA A 19 0.49 8.80 -20.48
C ALA A 19 0.00 9.81 -19.42
N ALA A 20 -1.16 9.55 -18.82
CA ALA A 20 -1.75 10.39 -17.77
C ALA A 20 -0.87 10.46 -16.51
N GLU A 21 -0.30 9.34 -16.06
CA GLU A 21 0.63 9.31 -14.93
C GLU A 21 1.94 10.05 -15.21
N LEU A 22 2.51 9.85 -16.41
CA LEU A 22 3.70 10.59 -16.83
C LEU A 22 3.43 12.10 -16.86
N GLU A 23 2.25 12.52 -17.33
CA GLU A 23 1.85 13.91 -17.36
C GLU A 23 1.62 14.50 -15.96
N ARG A 24 1.02 13.74 -15.04
CA ARG A 24 0.93 14.12 -13.62
C ARG A 24 2.32 14.31 -13.02
N TYR A 25 3.26 13.42 -13.31
CA TYR A 25 4.64 13.54 -12.85
C TYR A 25 5.34 14.77 -13.44
N ARG A 26 5.12 15.07 -14.73
CA ARG A 26 5.65 16.25 -15.41
C ARG A 26 5.11 17.55 -14.82
N ARG A 27 3.79 17.66 -14.61
CA ARG A 27 3.16 18.85 -14.01
C ARG A 27 3.67 19.15 -12.60
N ARG A 28 3.93 18.12 -11.79
CA ARG A 28 4.56 18.29 -10.46
C ARG A 28 5.98 18.83 -10.56
N ALA A 29 6.77 18.33 -11.53
CA ALA A 29 8.11 18.84 -11.78
C ALA A 29 8.08 20.32 -12.22
N ASP A 30 7.13 20.68 -13.08
CA ASP A 30 6.96 22.05 -13.56
C ASP A 30 6.49 22.98 -12.44
N GLY A 31 5.61 22.51 -11.55
CA GLY A 31 5.22 23.24 -10.35
C GLY A 31 6.40 23.54 -9.43
N LEU A 32 7.33 22.58 -9.25
CA LEU A 32 8.55 22.81 -8.46
C LEU A 32 9.51 23.80 -9.12
N ILE A 33 9.63 23.75 -10.46
CA ILE A 33 10.42 24.73 -11.22
C ILE A 33 9.81 26.12 -11.04
N GLY A 34 8.50 26.26 -11.24
CA GLY A 34 7.78 27.52 -11.06
C GLY A 34 7.94 28.09 -9.65
N ALA A 35 7.78 27.24 -8.62
CA ALA A 35 8.02 27.63 -7.24
C ALA A 35 9.48 28.10 -7.01
N GLY A 36 10.46 27.41 -7.61
CA GLY A 36 11.86 27.80 -7.56
C GLY A 36 12.13 29.16 -8.19
N VAL A 37 11.59 29.42 -9.40
CA VAL A 37 11.70 30.71 -10.08
C VAL A 37 11.09 31.83 -9.25
N VAL A 38 9.86 31.65 -8.75
CA VAL A 38 9.18 32.65 -7.91
C VAL A 38 9.99 32.95 -6.64
N THR A 39 10.55 31.91 -6.01
CA THR A 39 11.37 32.08 -4.80
C THR A 39 12.67 32.85 -5.12
N LEU A 40 13.30 32.60 -6.27
CA LEU A 40 14.46 33.38 -6.71
C LEU A 40 14.13 34.84 -7.00
N VAL A 41 13.00 35.12 -7.65
CA VAL A 41 12.54 36.50 -7.90
C VAL A 41 12.31 37.22 -6.57
N LEU A 42 11.72 36.56 -5.58
CA LEU A 42 11.55 37.10 -4.24
C LEU A 42 12.90 37.34 -3.54
N ALA A 43 13.88 36.46 -3.73
CA ALA A 43 15.24 36.66 -3.22
C ALA A 43 15.90 37.92 -3.80
N VAL A 44 15.77 38.14 -5.11
CA VAL A 44 16.30 39.33 -5.78
C VAL A 44 15.57 40.60 -5.33
N GLY A 45 14.24 40.56 -5.20
CA GLY A 45 13.46 41.68 -4.66
C GLY A 45 13.84 42.04 -3.22
N ALA A 46 14.10 41.04 -2.38
CA ALA A 46 14.58 41.23 -1.01
C ALA A 46 16.03 41.76 -0.93
N SER A 47 16.81 41.62 -2.00
CA SER A 47 18.18 42.16 -2.11
C SER A 47 18.28 43.61 -2.63
N SER A 48 17.15 44.31 -2.77
CA SER A 48 17.16 45.74 -3.10
C SER A 48 17.92 46.56 -2.02
N PRO A 49 18.43 47.76 -2.33
CA PRO A 49 19.44 48.47 -1.54
C PRO A 49 18.88 49.12 -0.27
N VAL A 50 18.17 48.34 0.55
CA VAL A 50 17.85 48.67 1.93
C VAL A 50 19.05 48.18 2.75
N THR A 51 19.70 49.09 3.47
CA THR A 51 20.94 48.90 4.24
C THR A 51 20.81 47.98 5.46
N ASP A 52 19.78 47.14 5.49
CA ASP A 52 19.44 46.28 6.60
C ASP A 52 20.04 44.87 6.42
N THR A 53 20.93 44.50 7.35
CA THR A 53 21.68 43.23 7.31
C THR A 53 20.78 41.99 7.32
N TRP A 54 19.61 42.06 7.96
CA TRP A 54 18.63 40.97 8.00
C TRP A 54 17.98 40.68 6.64
N ALA A 55 17.86 41.69 5.77
CA ALA A 55 17.34 41.52 4.42
C ALA A 55 18.30 40.69 3.54
N SER A 56 19.61 40.84 3.76
CA SER A 56 20.65 40.07 3.05
C SER A 56 20.64 38.58 3.43
N ASP A 57 20.37 38.26 4.71
CA ASP A 57 20.27 36.89 5.19
C ASP A 57 19.01 36.20 4.66
N VAL A 58 17.86 36.90 4.69
CA VAL A 58 16.60 36.40 4.14
C VAL A 58 16.70 36.19 2.63
N ALA A 59 17.31 37.12 1.89
CA ALA A 59 17.58 36.97 0.47
C ALA A 59 18.46 35.75 0.18
N SER A 60 19.49 35.51 0.98
CA SER A 60 20.37 34.34 0.85
C SER A 60 19.63 33.01 1.05
N TRP A 61 18.75 32.92 2.06
CA TRP A 61 17.93 31.73 2.29
C TRP A 61 16.90 31.48 1.18
N LEU A 62 16.24 32.54 0.69
CA LEU A 62 15.33 32.45 -0.44
C LEU A 62 16.06 32.03 -1.72
N PHE A 63 17.28 32.53 -1.93
CA PHE A 63 18.10 32.16 -3.08
C PHE A 63 18.44 30.67 -3.06
N VAL A 64 18.91 30.15 -1.92
CA VAL A 64 19.20 28.72 -1.75
C VAL A 64 17.95 27.86 -1.94
N LEU A 65 16.81 28.26 -1.34
CA LEU A 65 15.55 27.53 -1.49
C LEU A 65 15.09 27.50 -2.96
N GLY A 66 15.22 28.63 -3.66
CA GLY A 66 14.94 28.75 -5.09
C GLY A 66 15.79 27.80 -5.93
N ILE A 67 17.11 27.74 -5.67
CA ILE A 67 18.03 26.81 -6.33
C ILE A 67 17.65 25.35 -6.05
N LEU A 68 17.31 24.99 -4.81
CA LEU A 68 16.91 23.62 -4.48
C LEU A 68 15.63 23.21 -5.21
N CYS A 69 14.59 24.05 -5.18
CA CYS A 69 13.34 23.81 -5.90
C CYS A 69 13.57 23.66 -7.41
N LEU A 70 14.39 24.53 -8.00
CA LEU A 70 14.82 24.43 -9.39
C LEU A 70 15.59 23.14 -9.68
N GLY A 71 16.54 22.77 -8.82
CA GLY A 71 17.35 21.55 -8.97
C GLY A 71 16.49 20.29 -8.92
N PHE A 72 15.63 20.16 -7.92
CA PHE A 72 14.70 19.04 -7.80
C PHE A 72 13.67 19.01 -8.94
N GLY A 73 13.12 20.15 -9.32
CA GLY A 73 12.18 20.27 -10.44
C GLY A 73 12.83 19.89 -11.77
N THR A 74 14.03 20.41 -12.04
CA THR A 74 14.80 20.12 -13.26
C THR A 74 15.23 18.65 -13.32
N GLY A 75 15.73 18.10 -12.21
CA GLY A 75 16.08 16.68 -12.11
C GLY A 75 14.86 15.77 -12.32
N SER A 76 13.71 16.14 -11.75
CA SER A 76 12.45 15.43 -11.97
C SER A 76 11.99 15.50 -13.41
N ARG A 77 12.13 16.66 -14.07
CA ARG A 77 11.78 16.85 -15.49
C ARG A 77 12.72 16.08 -16.42
N PHE A 78 14.01 16.02 -16.11
CA PHE A 78 14.96 15.17 -16.82
C PHE A 78 14.59 13.69 -16.69
N ASN A 79 14.22 13.25 -15.48
CA ASN A 79 13.75 11.89 -15.25
C ASN A 79 12.44 11.59 -16.01
N ALA A 80 11.51 12.55 -16.08
CA ALA A 80 10.28 12.43 -16.87
C ALA A 80 10.57 12.28 -18.37
N ARG A 81 11.51 13.07 -18.91
CA ARG A 81 11.97 12.94 -20.31
C ARG A 81 12.59 11.57 -20.56
N ARG A 82 13.38 11.07 -19.61
CA ARG A 82 14.00 9.75 -19.69
C ARG A 82 12.95 8.63 -19.67
N MET A 83 11.97 8.70 -18.77
CA MET A 83 10.82 7.80 -18.73
C MET A 83 10.05 7.82 -20.05
N ARG A 84 9.75 9.02 -20.59
CA ARG A 84 9.05 9.17 -21.86
C ARG A 84 9.76 8.48 -23.02
N ARG A 85 11.09 8.62 -23.10
CA ARG A 85 11.89 7.97 -24.15
C ARG A 85 11.85 6.45 -24.03
N ALA A 86 11.99 5.92 -22.81
CA ALA A 86 11.91 4.47 -22.60
C ALA A 86 10.52 3.93 -22.96
N LEU A 87 9.46 4.60 -22.50
CA LEU A 87 8.06 4.22 -22.74
C LEU A 87 7.63 4.37 -24.20
N GLY A 88 8.20 5.34 -24.92
CA GLY A 88 7.93 5.53 -26.35
C GLY A 88 8.74 4.60 -27.26
N ALA A 89 9.85 4.03 -26.76
CA ALA A 89 10.71 3.14 -27.54
C ALA A 89 10.38 1.65 -27.33
N GLY A 90 9.65 1.31 -26.27
CA GLY A 90 9.39 -0.08 -25.90
C GLY A 90 7.93 -0.33 -25.54
N VAL A 91 7.61 -1.61 -25.41
CA VAL A 91 6.32 -2.08 -24.91
C VAL A 91 6.43 -2.51 -23.45
N TRP A 92 5.30 -2.61 -22.76
CA TRP A 92 5.25 -3.15 -21.40
C TRP A 92 5.45 -4.66 -21.41
N SER A 93 6.46 -5.17 -20.73
CA SER A 93 6.62 -6.61 -20.49
C SER A 93 6.35 -6.94 -19.03
N ALA A 94 5.67 -8.05 -18.77
CA ALA A 94 5.41 -8.53 -17.41
C ALA A 94 6.55 -9.44 -16.94
N HIS A 95 7.07 -9.19 -15.73
CA HIS A 95 8.22 -9.92 -15.18
C HIS A 95 7.93 -10.40 -13.76
N PRO A 96 8.33 -11.63 -13.40
CA PRO A 96 8.50 -12.01 -12.01
C PRO A 96 9.51 -11.08 -11.32
N ALA A 97 9.20 -10.65 -10.11
CA ALA A 97 9.89 -9.60 -9.40
C ALA A 97 10.01 -9.92 -7.90
N ALA A 98 11.22 -9.88 -7.36
CA ALA A 98 11.48 -10.06 -5.92
C ALA A 98 12.04 -8.78 -5.31
N ALA A 99 11.47 -8.35 -4.19
CA ALA A 99 11.92 -7.20 -3.42
C ALA A 99 13.02 -7.63 -2.44
N VAL A 100 14.27 -7.29 -2.77
CA VAL A 100 15.41 -7.66 -1.94
C VAL A 100 15.78 -6.47 -1.05
N ALA A 101 15.43 -6.55 0.23
CA ALA A 101 15.64 -5.45 1.17
C ALA A 101 17.14 -5.14 1.34
N ARG A 102 17.48 -3.86 1.26
CA ARG A 102 18.82 -3.36 1.61
C ARG A 102 18.72 -2.44 2.81
N THR A 103 19.69 -2.52 3.71
CA THR A 103 19.94 -1.54 4.77
C THR A 103 20.35 -0.20 4.12
N GLY A 104 19.44 0.78 4.05
CA GLY A 104 19.74 2.13 3.52
C GLY A 104 18.58 2.80 2.77
N HIS A 105 18.88 3.87 2.03
CA HIS A 105 17.90 4.69 1.28
C HIS A 105 17.58 4.20 -0.15
N ALA A 106 18.28 3.18 -0.64
CA ALA A 106 18.07 2.63 -1.97
C ALA A 106 17.44 1.23 -1.87
N THR A 107 16.20 1.09 -2.32
CA THR A 107 15.53 -0.21 -2.36
C THR A 107 15.90 -0.96 -3.64
N SER A 108 16.38 -2.19 -3.48
CA SER A 108 16.78 -3.06 -4.59
C SER A 108 15.65 -4.01 -4.97
N LEU A 109 15.57 -4.31 -6.27
CA LEU A 109 14.56 -5.19 -6.86
C LEU A 109 15.28 -6.11 -7.84
N VAL A 110 14.88 -7.38 -7.91
CA VAL A 110 15.37 -8.30 -8.95
C VAL A 110 14.21 -8.69 -9.82
N LEU A 111 14.29 -8.41 -11.12
CA LEU A 111 13.34 -8.88 -12.13
C LEU A 111 13.89 -10.15 -12.78
N ARG A 112 13.05 -11.11 -13.10
CA ARG A 112 13.41 -12.23 -13.97
C ARG A 112 13.02 -11.90 -15.40
N ALA A 113 13.90 -12.20 -16.36
CA ALA A 113 13.59 -12.08 -17.77
C ALA A 113 12.37 -12.95 -18.15
N PRO A 114 11.56 -12.56 -19.14
CA PRO A 114 10.30 -13.25 -19.46
C PRO A 114 10.52 -14.66 -20.01
N ASP A 115 11.63 -14.85 -20.73
CA ASP A 115 12.16 -16.13 -21.21
C ASP A 115 12.74 -17.01 -20.08
N GLY A 116 12.83 -16.45 -18.86
CA GLY A 116 13.29 -17.12 -17.67
C GLY A 116 14.81 -17.32 -17.58
N SER A 117 15.59 -16.79 -18.53
CA SER A 117 17.02 -17.07 -18.70
C SER A 117 17.94 -16.27 -17.78
N GLU A 118 17.55 -15.05 -17.40
CA GLU A 118 18.39 -14.14 -16.64
C GLU A 118 17.62 -13.42 -15.52
N ALA A 119 18.33 -13.04 -14.46
CA ALA A 119 17.83 -12.16 -13.41
C ALA A 119 18.51 -10.78 -13.49
N TRP A 120 17.71 -9.72 -13.50
CA TRP A 120 18.13 -8.32 -13.61
C TRP A 120 18.06 -7.64 -12.24
N PRO A 121 19.20 -7.47 -11.54
CA PRO A 121 19.26 -6.71 -10.30
C PRO A 121 19.22 -5.20 -10.57
N LEU A 122 18.15 -4.56 -10.12
CA LEU A 122 17.86 -3.16 -10.32
C LEU A 122 17.85 -2.40 -8.99
N THR A 123 18.25 -1.13 -9.04
CA THR A 123 18.04 -0.15 -7.98
C THR A 123 16.92 0.78 -8.38
N VAL A 124 15.91 0.86 -7.53
CA VAL A 124 14.76 1.73 -7.77
C VAL A 124 15.07 3.15 -7.32
N ILE A 125 14.97 4.13 -8.22
CA ILE A 125 15.19 5.55 -7.90
C ILE A 125 13.85 6.16 -7.48
N ALA A 126 13.47 5.88 -6.24
CA ALA A 126 12.29 6.43 -5.62
C ALA A 126 12.48 6.58 -4.12
N THR A 127 11.67 7.44 -3.51
CA THR A 127 11.51 7.46 -2.06
C THR A 127 10.87 6.15 -1.59
N ARG A 128 11.12 5.75 -0.34
CA ARG A 128 10.54 4.53 0.25
C ARG A 128 9.03 4.46 0.05
N GLN A 129 8.30 5.55 0.29
CA GLN A 129 6.83 5.59 0.11
C GLN A 129 6.40 5.31 -1.33
N ARG A 130 7.11 5.85 -2.34
CA ARG A 130 6.80 5.57 -3.74
C ARG A 130 7.17 4.14 -4.11
N TYR A 131 8.27 3.62 -3.56
CA TYR A 131 8.63 2.23 -3.74
C TYR A 131 7.56 1.28 -3.17
N GLU A 132 6.98 1.55 -2.00
CA GLU A 132 5.91 0.69 -1.44
C GLU A 132 4.68 0.60 -2.38
N LEU A 133 4.41 1.62 -3.20
CA LEU A 133 3.33 1.59 -4.19
C LEU A 133 3.64 0.72 -5.42
N VAL A 134 4.92 0.37 -5.64
CA VAL A 134 5.40 -0.44 -6.77
C VAL A 134 6.17 -1.66 -6.24
N ARG A 135 6.00 -1.97 -4.97
CA ARG A 135 6.54 -3.19 -4.39
C ARG A 135 5.81 -4.36 -5.05
N PRO A 136 6.53 -5.42 -5.48
CA PRO A 136 5.88 -6.61 -6.01
C PRO A 136 4.80 -7.09 -5.03
N GLY A 137 3.57 -7.20 -5.53
CA GLY A 137 2.44 -7.77 -4.79
C GLY A 137 2.57 -9.28 -4.63
N PRO A 138 1.48 -10.00 -4.34
CA PRO A 138 1.52 -11.43 -4.05
C PRO A 138 1.87 -12.26 -5.28
N ASP A 139 1.36 -11.84 -6.43
CA ASP A 139 1.68 -12.42 -7.74
C ASP A 139 3.17 -12.24 -8.06
N GLY A 140 3.82 -11.29 -7.36
CA GLY A 140 5.23 -11.02 -7.52
C GLY A 140 5.55 -10.55 -8.93
N VAL A 141 4.61 -9.87 -9.61
CA VAL A 141 4.76 -9.40 -10.99
C VAL A 141 4.91 -7.89 -11.00
N LEU A 142 5.83 -7.39 -11.81
CA LEU A 142 5.90 -5.98 -12.18
C LEU A 142 5.99 -5.83 -13.69
N TRP A 143 5.40 -4.76 -14.21
CA TRP A 143 5.57 -4.38 -15.61
C TRP A 143 6.84 -3.56 -15.75
N TRP A 144 7.62 -3.86 -16.78
CA TRP A 144 8.88 -3.22 -17.11
C TRP A 144 8.84 -2.67 -18.53
N CYS A 145 9.47 -1.51 -18.74
CA CYS A 145 9.71 -0.99 -20.06
C CYS A 145 11.09 -0.29 -20.11
N GLY A 146 12.01 -0.83 -20.88
CA GLY A 146 13.36 -0.29 -21.07
C GLY A 146 14.43 -1.38 -21.21
N ASP A 147 15.68 -0.93 -21.29
CA ASP A 147 16.83 -1.83 -21.43
C ASP A 147 17.39 -2.20 -20.05
N PRO A 148 17.52 -3.48 -19.68
CA PRO A 148 18.10 -3.90 -18.40
C PRO A 148 19.54 -3.39 -18.17
N ARG A 149 20.30 -3.08 -19.24
CA ARG A 149 21.68 -2.56 -19.17
C ARG A 149 21.78 -1.05 -18.96
N VAL A 150 20.73 -0.29 -19.31
CA VAL A 150 20.69 1.18 -19.21
C VAL A 150 19.74 1.65 -18.11
N GLY A 151 18.74 0.84 -17.81
CA GLY A 151 17.62 1.14 -16.93
C GLY A 151 16.32 1.41 -17.71
N GLY A 152 15.23 1.45 -16.97
CA GLY A 152 13.88 1.48 -17.52
C GLY A 152 12.87 1.87 -16.46
N VAL A 153 11.59 1.79 -16.84
CA VAL A 153 10.46 2.16 -16.00
C VAL A 153 9.79 0.90 -15.46
N ILE A 154 9.47 0.89 -14.17
CA ILE A 154 8.63 -0.12 -13.53
C ILE A 154 7.27 0.47 -13.15
N THR A 155 6.23 -0.37 -13.19
CA THR A 155 4.89 -0.08 -12.70
C THR A 155 4.20 -1.37 -12.21
N PRO A 156 3.22 -1.30 -11.30
CA PRO A 156 2.36 -2.44 -11.00
C PRO A 156 1.55 -2.89 -12.23
N PRO A 157 1.13 -4.16 -12.27
CA PRO A 157 0.21 -4.63 -13.31
C PRO A 157 -1.10 -3.83 -13.28
N GLY A 158 -1.63 -3.49 -14.46
CA GLY A 158 -2.83 -2.64 -14.60
C GLY A 158 -2.55 -1.13 -14.54
N GLY A 159 -1.28 -0.72 -14.43
CA GLY A 159 -0.87 0.68 -14.40
C GLY A 159 -0.75 1.24 -12.98
N GLY A 160 -0.24 2.48 -12.87
CA GLY A 160 0.01 3.12 -11.58
C GLY A 160 1.26 3.99 -11.56
N PRO A 161 1.87 4.21 -10.37
CA PRO A 161 3.02 5.09 -10.22
C PRO A 161 4.22 4.61 -11.04
N LEU A 162 4.65 5.42 -12.01
CA LEU A 162 5.83 5.14 -12.83
C LEU A 162 7.12 5.44 -12.05
N ILE A 163 8.02 4.47 -11.95
CA ILE A 163 9.30 4.64 -11.27
C ILE A 163 10.46 4.23 -12.16
N TRP A 164 11.51 5.05 -12.17
CA TRP A 164 12.74 4.74 -12.89
C TRP A 164 13.61 3.78 -12.08
N ALA A 165 14.03 2.67 -12.68
CA ALA A 165 15.01 1.77 -12.10
C ALA A 165 16.30 1.75 -12.95
N LYS A 166 17.45 1.62 -12.28
CA LYS A 166 18.76 1.51 -12.93
C LYS A 166 19.40 0.17 -12.61
N PRO A 167 20.22 -0.40 -13.51
CA PRO A 167 21.03 -1.56 -13.17
C PRO A 167 21.95 -1.27 -12.00
N LEU A 168 22.05 -2.23 -11.09
CA LEU A 168 22.96 -2.14 -9.97
C LEU A 168 24.41 -2.28 -10.45
N ARG A 169 25.30 -1.38 -9.99
CA ARG A 169 26.74 -1.46 -10.30
C ARG A 169 27.46 -2.34 -9.26
N GLY A 170 28.28 -3.26 -9.76
CA GLY A 170 29.17 -4.12 -8.94
C GLY A 170 28.76 -5.59 -8.87
N ASP A 171 29.61 -6.47 -9.42
CA ASP A 171 29.27 -7.88 -9.65
C ASP A 171 29.07 -8.71 -8.37
N ARG A 172 29.80 -8.39 -7.29
CA ARG A 172 29.62 -9.07 -5.99
C ARG A 172 28.26 -8.78 -5.38
N VAL A 173 27.79 -7.53 -5.47
CA VAL A 173 26.49 -7.13 -4.92
C VAL A 173 25.36 -7.69 -5.79
N ARG A 174 25.53 -7.66 -7.11
CA ARG A 174 24.59 -8.29 -8.06
C ARG A 174 24.38 -9.78 -7.75
N ARG A 175 25.46 -10.56 -7.64
CA ARG A 175 25.38 -12.00 -7.32
C ARG A 175 24.68 -12.29 -5.99
N ARG A 176 24.96 -11.49 -4.95
CA ARG A 176 24.31 -11.66 -3.63
C ARG A 176 22.80 -11.42 -3.68
N LEU A 177 22.37 -10.36 -4.36
CA LEU A 177 20.93 -10.04 -4.45
C LEU A 177 20.18 -11.04 -5.32
N VAL A 178 20.81 -11.53 -6.40
CA VAL A 178 20.23 -12.60 -7.23
C VAL A 178 20.08 -13.87 -6.41
N ALA A 179 21.11 -14.31 -5.68
CA ALA A 179 21.03 -15.49 -4.82
C ALA A 179 19.95 -15.36 -3.74
N GLN A 180 19.78 -14.16 -3.16
CA GLN A 180 18.69 -13.91 -2.20
C GLN A 180 17.32 -13.99 -2.88
N ALA A 181 17.13 -13.36 -4.03
CA ALA A 181 15.89 -13.44 -4.79
C ALA A 181 15.56 -14.88 -5.23
N GLU A 182 16.57 -15.66 -5.60
CA GLU A 182 16.43 -17.09 -5.91
C GLU A 182 15.96 -17.89 -4.69
N SER A 183 16.52 -17.61 -3.50
CA SER A 183 16.09 -18.25 -2.25
C SER A 183 14.64 -17.90 -1.87
N GLU A 184 14.15 -16.71 -2.25
CA GLU A 184 12.75 -16.29 -2.11
C GLU A 184 11.83 -16.89 -3.21
N GLY A 185 12.36 -17.79 -4.03
CA GLY A 185 11.61 -18.54 -5.02
C GLY A 185 11.38 -17.82 -6.34
N LEU A 186 12.11 -16.73 -6.65
CA LEU A 186 11.91 -15.94 -7.89
C LEU A 186 11.96 -16.82 -9.16
N MET A 187 12.87 -17.79 -9.22
CA MET A 187 13.03 -18.68 -10.37
C MET A 187 11.95 -19.77 -10.47
N ARG A 188 11.21 -20.02 -9.38
CA ARG A 188 10.12 -21.02 -9.34
C ARG A 188 8.76 -20.40 -9.65
N ARG A 189 8.67 -19.07 -9.78
CA ARG A 189 7.41 -18.38 -10.13
C ARG A 189 7.05 -18.64 -11.58
N ALA A 190 5.76 -18.84 -11.83
CA ALA A 190 5.22 -18.98 -13.17
C ALA A 190 5.50 -17.73 -14.01
N ALA A 191 5.73 -17.92 -15.31
CA ALA A 191 5.87 -16.81 -16.24
C ALA A 191 4.54 -16.04 -16.28
N PRO A 192 4.55 -14.73 -15.99
CA PRO A 192 3.32 -13.95 -16.01
C PRO A 192 2.86 -13.74 -17.44
N ARG A 193 1.54 -13.71 -17.61
CA ARG A 193 0.88 -13.36 -18.86
C ARG A 193 1.35 -11.99 -19.35
N GLN A 194 1.70 -11.89 -20.63
CA GLN A 194 2.19 -10.62 -21.17
C GLN A 194 1.03 -9.66 -21.45
N PRO A 195 1.20 -8.34 -21.23
CA PRO A 195 0.13 -7.36 -21.44
C PRO A 195 -0.44 -7.33 -22.87
N GLN A 196 0.31 -7.83 -23.86
CA GLN A 196 -0.05 -7.88 -25.28
C GLN A 196 -0.82 -9.15 -25.66
N GLU A 197 -0.88 -10.16 -24.81
CA GLU A 197 -1.54 -11.43 -25.16
C GLU A 197 -3.07 -11.27 -25.15
N PRO A 198 -3.76 -11.45 -26.30
CA PRO A 198 -5.21 -11.32 -26.40
C PRO A 198 -5.91 -12.19 -25.36
N LEU A 199 -6.88 -11.64 -24.63
CA LEU A 199 -7.71 -12.41 -23.69
C LEU A 199 -8.17 -13.69 -24.38
N PRO A 200 -8.09 -14.87 -23.72
CA PRO A 200 -8.66 -16.07 -24.30
C PRO A 200 -10.12 -15.75 -24.59
N ALA A 201 -10.57 -16.07 -25.81
CA ALA A 201 -12.00 -16.05 -26.10
C ALA A 201 -12.69 -16.81 -24.96
N PRO A 202 -13.82 -16.31 -24.41
CA PRO A 202 -14.60 -17.11 -23.49
C PRO A 202 -14.75 -18.47 -24.15
N ALA A 203 -14.30 -19.53 -23.47
CA ALA A 203 -14.48 -20.87 -23.98
C ALA A 203 -15.94 -20.95 -24.39
N ALA A 204 -16.19 -21.25 -25.67
CA ALA A 204 -17.53 -21.57 -26.11
C ALA A 204 -18.02 -22.63 -25.13
N VAL A 205 -18.97 -22.23 -24.29
CA VAL A 205 -19.71 -23.17 -23.50
C VAL A 205 -20.43 -23.96 -24.58
N ASP A 206 -19.93 -25.16 -24.89
CA ASP A 206 -20.68 -26.12 -25.68
C ASP A 206 -22.08 -26.13 -25.10
N ASP A 207 -23.07 -25.96 -25.99
CA ASP A 207 -24.50 -25.96 -25.73
C ASP A 207 -24.89 -27.15 -24.85
N LEU A 208 -24.74 -27.00 -23.54
CA LEU A 208 -25.28 -27.91 -22.56
C LEU A 208 -26.66 -27.39 -22.18
N TYR A 209 -27.61 -27.73 -23.05
CA TYR A 209 -28.99 -28.06 -22.70
C TYR A 209 -29.63 -27.07 -21.71
N ASP A 210 -30.27 -26.01 -22.22
CA ASP A 210 -31.20 -25.20 -21.44
C ASP A 210 -32.54 -25.95 -21.30
N PRO A 211 -32.89 -26.50 -20.13
CA PRO A 211 -34.15 -27.21 -19.94
C PRO A 211 -35.36 -26.26 -19.85
N TYR A 212 -35.18 -24.94 -19.90
CA TYR A 212 -36.27 -23.97 -19.78
C TYR A 212 -36.92 -23.56 -21.10
N ASP A 213 -36.34 -23.92 -22.26
CA ASP A 213 -36.85 -23.46 -23.56
C ASP A 213 -38.08 -24.26 -24.06
N ARG A 214 -38.53 -25.27 -23.30
CA ARG A 214 -39.69 -26.11 -23.67
C ARG A 214 -41.02 -25.69 -23.03
N ILE A 215 -41.03 -24.75 -22.09
CA ILE A 215 -42.24 -24.41 -21.32
C ILE A 215 -43.09 -23.33 -22.02
N HIS A 216 -42.60 -22.68 -23.08
CA HIS A 216 -43.34 -21.62 -23.78
C HIS A 216 -43.81 -21.93 -25.20
N ALA A 217 -43.72 -23.19 -25.65
CA ALA A 217 -44.20 -23.61 -26.97
C ALA A 217 -45.32 -24.66 -26.87
N ALA A 218 -46.43 -24.29 -26.25
CA ALA A 218 -47.70 -24.99 -26.44
C ALA A 218 -48.82 -23.94 -26.61
N PRO A 219 -49.64 -24.01 -27.69
CA PRO A 219 -50.73 -23.08 -27.90
C PRO A 219 -51.81 -23.25 -26.82
N TYR A 220 -52.29 -22.12 -26.31
CA TYR A 220 -53.51 -22.04 -25.53
C TYR A 220 -54.69 -22.52 -26.37
N ASP A 221 -55.30 -23.63 -25.98
CA ASP A 221 -56.72 -23.90 -26.19
C ASP A 221 -57.28 -24.46 -24.86
N GLY A 222 -58.08 -23.66 -24.16
CA GLY A 222 -58.99 -24.17 -23.13
C GLY A 222 -60.14 -24.95 -23.79
N PRO A 223 -60.93 -25.77 -23.05
CA PRO A 223 -61.64 -25.30 -21.86
C PRO A 223 -61.78 -26.34 -20.71
N TYR A 224 -62.33 -25.88 -19.60
CA TYR A 224 -62.83 -26.60 -18.41
C TYR A 224 -63.21 -28.08 -18.59
N ASP A 225 -62.73 -28.95 -17.70
CA ASP A 225 -63.59 -29.68 -16.76
C ASP A 225 -62.75 -30.45 -15.73
N ASN A 226 -63.01 -30.16 -14.46
CA ASN A 226 -62.75 -31.07 -13.34
C ASN A 226 -64.14 -31.54 -12.93
N PRO A 227 -64.41 -32.85 -12.79
CA PRO A 227 -64.42 -33.39 -11.43
C PRO A 227 -64.13 -34.91 -11.28
N ASP A 228 -63.67 -35.24 -10.07
CA ASP A 228 -63.93 -36.43 -9.25
C ASP A 228 -63.57 -37.84 -9.75
N ALA A 229 -62.70 -38.52 -8.97
CA ALA A 229 -62.81 -39.92 -8.48
C ALA A 229 -61.45 -40.33 -7.88
N ASP A 230 -61.29 -40.41 -6.55
CA ASP A 230 -61.58 -41.55 -5.67
C ASP A 230 -60.54 -42.71 -5.67
N ASP A 231 -60.10 -43.02 -4.46
CA ASP A 231 -59.72 -44.33 -3.88
C ASP A 231 -58.49 -45.16 -4.32
N SER A 232 -57.45 -45.08 -3.47
CA SER A 232 -56.81 -46.21 -2.71
C SER A 232 -56.07 -47.36 -3.50
N PRO A 233 -55.41 -48.36 -2.84
CA PRO A 233 -53.97 -48.36 -2.54
C PRO A 233 -53.20 -49.67 -2.93
N ALA A 234 -51.92 -49.76 -2.52
CA ALA A 234 -51.01 -50.96 -2.50
C ALA A 234 -50.39 -51.33 -3.87
N ASP A 235 -49.23 -51.97 -4.04
CA ASP A 235 -48.23 -52.70 -3.24
C ASP A 235 -46.98 -52.81 -4.16
N GLY A 236 -45.80 -53.15 -3.64
CA GLY A 236 -44.71 -53.69 -4.47
C GLY A 236 -43.31 -53.15 -4.21
N SER A 237 -42.63 -53.81 -3.28
CA SER A 237 -41.17 -53.82 -3.08
C SER A 237 -40.37 -54.11 -4.36
N ASP A 238 -39.26 -53.41 -4.58
CA ASP A 238 -38.04 -54.04 -5.08
C ASP A 238 -36.75 -53.32 -4.67
N ASP A 239 -35.76 -54.15 -4.35
CA ASP A 239 -34.49 -53.86 -3.71
C ASP A 239 -33.42 -53.49 -4.77
N SER A 240 -32.68 -52.39 -4.60
CA SER A 240 -31.34 -52.22 -5.20
C SER A 240 -30.58 -51.03 -4.58
N PRO A 241 -29.28 -51.22 -4.23
CA PRO A 241 -28.49 -50.20 -3.54
C PRO A 241 -27.78 -49.29 -4.57
N VAL A 242 -28.17 -48.01 -4.62
CA VAL A 242 -27.45 -47.00 -5.41
C VAL A 242 -26.90 -45.93 -4.49
N HIS A 243 -25.59 -45.72 -4.58
CA HIS A 243 -24.81 -44.66 -3.96
C HIS A 243 -25.59 -43.33 -3.89
N GLY A 244 -25.92 -42.90 -2.66
CA GLY A 244 -26.60 -41.63 -2.43
C GLY A 244 -25.73 -40.43 -2.82
N PRO A 245 -26.26 -39.46 -3.59
CA PRO A 245 -25.59 -38.19 -3.86
C PRO A 245 -25.53 -37.32 -2.59
N GLY A 246 -24.46 -36.54 -2.45
CA GLY A 246 -24.23 -35.64 -1.31
C GLY A 246 -25.34 -34.61 -1.10
N PRO A 247 -25.35 -33.91 0.05
CA PRO A 247 -26.48 -33.08 0.47
C PRO A 247 -26.70 -31.91 -0.50
N VAL A 248 -27.88 -31.89 -1.12
CA VAL A 248 -28.39 -30.82 -1.98
C VAL A 248 -29.28 -29.91 -1.13
N THR A 249 -29.16 -28.60 -1.27
CA THR A 249 -30.15 -27.65 -0.74
C THR A 249 -31.45 -27.70 -1.54
N ALA A 250 -32.57 -27.31 -0.94
CA ALA A 250 -33.92 -27.40 -1.52
C ALA A 250 -34.14 -26.72 -2.90
N ASP A 251 -33.16 -25.99 -3.41
CA ASP A 251 -33.24 -25.26 -4.69
C ASP A 251 -32.31 -25.79 -5.80
N GLY A 252 -31.71 -26.98 -5.67
CA GLY A 252 -31.08 -27.68 -6.81
C GLY A 252 -29.86 -27.00 -7.46
N VAL A 253 -29.27 -25.96 -6.87
CA VAL A 253 -28.09 -25.28 -7.43
C VAL A 253 -26.79 -26.06 -7.13
N PRO A 254 -25.99 -26.44 -8.14
CA PRO A 254 -24.66 -27.01 -7.92
C PRO A 254 -23.77 -25.97 -7.23
N LEU A 255 -23.20 -26.33 -6.08
CA LEU A 255 -22.14 -25.54 -5.44
C LEU A 255 -20.95 -25.49 -6.42
N GLY A 256 -20.78 -24.37 -7.10
CA GLY A 256 -19.59 -24.09 -7.92
C GLY A 256 -18.30 -24.33 -7.14
N PRO A 257 -17.15 -24.50 -7.82
CA PRO A 257 -15.89 -24.84 -7.18
C PRO A 257 -15.61 -23.84 -6.05
N ARG A 258 -15.63 -24.35 -4.80
CA ARG A 258 -15.28 -23.57 -3.61
C ARG A 258 -13.90 -22.94 -3.86
N PRO A 259 -13.71 -21.64 -3.65
CA PRO A 259 -12.37 -21.04 -3.71
C PRO A 259 -11.48 -21.84 -2.75
N VAL A 260 -10.28 -22.19 -3.21
CA VAL A 260 -9.26 -22.90 -2.43
C VAL A 260 -9.09 -22.16 -1.10
N ARG A 261 -9.67 -22.72 -0.04
CA ARG A 261 -9.72 -22.12 1.29
C ARG A 261 -8.35 -22.31 1.91
N LEU A 262 -7.53 -21.25 1.91
CA LEU A 262 -6.32 -21.22 2.73
C LEU A 262 -6.74 -21.39 4.20
N ASP A 263 -6.12 -22.33 4.91
CA ASP A 263 -6.38 -22.56 6.33
C ASP A 263 -5.84 -21.40 7.17
N LEU A 264 -6.68 -20.38 7.35
CA LEU A 264 -6.35 -19.22 8.17
C LEU A 264 -6.31 -19.60 9.66
N PRO A 265 -5.33 -19.08 10.43
CA PRO A 265 -5.23 -19.36 11.85
C PRO A 265 -6.46 -18.82 12.59
N THR A 266 -7.03 -19.65 13.47
CA THR A 266 -8.25 -19.33 14.22
C THR A 266 -7.99 -18.33 15.35
N TYR A 267 -9.05 -17.72 15.87
CA TYR A 267 -8.99 -16.83 17.03
C TYR A 267 -8.22 -17.45 18.20
N ALA A 268 -8.45 -18.73 18.53
CA ALA A 268 -7.75 -19.42 19.63
C ALA A 268 -6.23 -19.49 19.43
N VAL A 269 -5.79 -19.81 18.20
CA VAL A 269 -4.35 -19.87 17.86
C VAL A 269 -3.73 -18.48 18.00
N LEU A 270 -4.35 -17.47 17.39
CA LEU A 270 -3.83 -16.10 17.41
C LEU A 270 -3.86 -15.50 18.83
N ALA A 271 -4.90 -15.79 19.62
CA ALA A 271 -4.98 -15.40 21.02
C ALA A 271 -3.84 -16.00 21.86
N THR A 272 -3.50 -17.27 21.62
CA THR A 272 -2.38 -17.95 22.29
C THR A 272 -1.04 -17.29 21.95
N HIS A 273 -0.80 -16.98 20.68
CA HIS A 273 0.40 -16.24 20.27
C HIS A 273 0.45 -14.84 20.90
N ALA A 274 -0.67 -14.13 20.95
CA ALA A 274 -0.75 -12.81 21.54
C ALA A 274 -0.45 -12.82 23.05
N GLN A 275 -0.91 -13.85 23.77
CA GLN A 275 -0.56 -14.06 25.18
C GLN A 275 0.93 -14.30 25.38
N ARG A 276 1.57 -15.12 24.53
CA ARG A 276 3.03 -15.35 24.58
C ARG A 276 3.84 -14.08 24.29
N GLN A 277 3.34 -13.24 23.38
CA GLN A 277 4.00 -11.97 23.02
C GLN A 277 3.74 -10.83 24.03
N ALA A 278 2.73 -11.00 24.89
CA ALA A 278 2.36 -10.01 25.89
C ALA A 278 3.54 -9.80 26.87
N ARG A 279 3.87 -8.54 27.11
CA ARG A 279 4.82 -8.15 28.16
C ARG A 279 4.06 -7.40 29.25
N PRO A 280 4.37 -7.67 30.54
CA PRO A 280 3.84 -6.86 31.63
C PRO A 280 4.12 -5.37 31.37
N GLN A 281 3.09 -4.53 31.54
CA GLN A 281 3.27 -3.08 31.45
C GLN A 281 3.48 -2.51 32.85
N ASP A 282 4.73 -2.17 33.19
CA ASP A 282 5.07 -1.65 34.52
C ASP A 282 4.53 -0.25 34.80
N LYS A 283 4.27 0.57 33.76
CA LYS A 283 3.81 1.97 33.93
C LYS A 283 2.84 2.43 32.83
N ALA A 284 1.60 2.73 33.23
CA ALA A 284 0.61 3.36 32.36
C ALA A 284 1.15 4.68 31.78
N LEU A 285 1.00 4.88 30.47
CA LEU A 285 1.27 6.18 29.85
C LEU A 285 0.20 7.17 30.31
N ARG A 286 0.58 8.45 30.50
CA ARG A 286 -0.39 9.54 30.75
C ARG A 286 -1.49 9.47 29.68
N PRO A 287 -2.78 9.49 30.06
CA PRO A 287 -3.88 9.44 29.11
C PRO A 287 -3.71 10.50 28.02
N GLU A 288 -3.90 10.09 26.76
CA GLU A 288 -3.97 11.06 25.67
C GLU A 288 -5.21 11.94 25.85
N ALA A 289 -5.14 13.18 25.37
CA ALA A 289 -6.29 14.06 25.38
C ALA A 289 -7.39 13.50 24.47
N ASP A 290 -8.63 13.56 24.94
CA ASP A 290 -9.79 13.06 24.19
C ASP A 290 -10.07 13.98 22.99
N VAL A 291 -9.98 13.43 21.78
CA VAL A 291 -10.21 14.14 20.51
C VAL A 291 -11.63 14.70 20.40
N ARG A 292 -12.59 14.20 21.19
CA ARG A 292 -13.95 14.75 21.28
C ARG A 292 -14.02 16.08 22.04
N LYS A 293 -13.05 16.31 22.94
CA LYS A 293 -13.02 17.48 23.83
C LYS A 293 -11.96 18.50 23.42
N VAL A 294 -10.92 18.07 22.72
CA VAL A 294 -9.82 18.94 22.29
C VAL A 294 -9.58 18.85 20.79
N PRO A 295 -9.14 19.94 20.16
CA PRO A 295 -8.76 19.91 18.76
C PRO A 295 -7.57 18.97 18.50
N TRP A 296 -7.53 18.36 17.32
CA TRP A 296 -6.61 17.26 16.97
C TRP A 296 -5.13 17.55 17.23
N TRP A 297 -4.66 18.79 17.02
CA TRP A 297 -3.28 19.23 17.29
C TRP A 297 -2.86 19.17 18.77
N ARG A 298 -3.80 19.07 19.72
CA ARG A 298 -3.49 18.81 21.15
C ARG A 298 -3.32 17.33 21.45
N VAL A 299 -3.76 16.43 20.56
CA VAL A 299 -3.63 14.98 20.71
C VAL A 299 -2.25 14.53 20.23
N ARG A 300 -1.46 13.93 21.12
CA ARG A 300 -0.07 13.54 20.84
C ARG A 300 0.02 12.51 19.71
N GLY A 301 -0.83 11.48 19.73
CA GLY A 301 -0.89 10.47 18.69
C GLY A 301 -1.17 11.03 17.31
N LEU A 302 -2.13 11.96 17.18
CA LEU A 302 -2.44 12.62 15.91
C LEU A 302 -1.30 13.52 15.41
N ARG A 303 -0.61 14.25 16.29
CA ARG A 303 0.61 14.99 15.89
C ARG A 303 1.70 14.06 15.36
N ARG A 304 1.86 12.87 15.95
CA ARG A 304 2.81 11.87 15.44
C ARG A 304 2.37 11.29 14.11
N ALA A 305 1.10 10.94 13.95
CA ALA A 305 0.53 10.46 12.70
C ALA A 305 0.68 11.50 11.57
N ALA A 306 0.48 12.79 11.89
CA ALA A 306 0.70 13.90 10.98
C ALA A 306 2.18 14.11 10.60
N GLY A 307 3.13 13.56 11.36
CA GLY A 307 4.55 13.79 11.13
C GLY A 307 5.05 15.14 11.66
N VAL A 308 4.48 15.66 12.75
CA VAL A 308 5.01 16.86 13.44
C VAL A 308 6.41 16.65 14.04
N PRO A 309 6.76 15.50 14.66
CA PRO A 309 8.10 15.32 15.23
C PRO A 309 9.28 15.56 14.27
N PRO A 310 9.31 15.03 13.04
CA PRO A 310 10.42 15.32 12.11
C PRO A 310 10.50 16.81 11.74
N VAL A 311 9.37 17.54 11.67
CA VAL A 311 9.38 19.00 11.46
C VAL A 311 10.04 19.72 12.63
N VAL A 312 9.65 19.38 13.86
CA VAL A 312 10.26 19.99 15.06
C VAL A 312 11.75 19.69 15.13
N VAL A 313 12.16 18.44 14.86
CA VAL A 313 13.58 18.05 14.84
C VAL A 313 14.33 18.85 13.78
N ALA A 314 13.85 18.88 12.54
CA ALA A 314 14.49 19.64 11.46
C ALA A 314 14.56 21.14 11.79
N PHE A 315 13.51 21.70 12.39
CA PHE A 315 13.48 23.09 12.84
C PHE A 315 14.50 23.35 13.95
N THR A 316 14.62 22.47 14.94
CA THR A 316 15.64 22.60 16.00
C THR A 316 17.06 22.54 15.46
N PHE A 317 17.32 21.67 14.47
CA PHE A 317 18.61 21.64 13.80
C PHE A 317 18.84 22.93 12.98
N CYS A 318 17.82 23.46 12.28
CA CYS A 318 17.93 24.74 11.58
C CYS A 318 18.29 25.87 12.55
N ALA A 319 17.61 25.93 13.69
CA ALA A 319 17.88 26.93 14.72
C ALA A 319 19.29 26.79 15.31
N ALA A 320 19.74 25.55 15.57
CA ALA A 320 21.10 25.30 16.06
C ALA A 320 22.16 25.72 15.03
N VAL A 321 21.98 25.37 13.75
CA VAL A 321 22.91 25.79 12.68
C VAL A 321 22.92 27.31 12.53
N GLY A 322 21.75 27.95 12.58
CA GLY A 322 21.63 29.42 12.58
C GLY A 322 22.35 30.07 13.76
N ALA A 323 22.23 29.51 14.97
CA ALA A 323 22.93 30.01 16.15
C ALA A 323 24.45 29.90 16.02
N VAL A 324 24.97 28.80 15.45
CA VAL A 324 26.41 28.66 15.21
C VAL A 324 26.87 29.61 14.10
N ALA A 325 26.05 29.87 13.07
CA ALA A 325 26.37 30.85 12.04
C ALA A 325 26.57 32.27 12.61
N LEU A 326 25.79 32.65 13.64
CA LEU A 326 25.91 33.95 14.32
C LEU A 326 27.24 34.14 15.07
N THR A 327 27.97 33.06 15.39
CA THR A 327 29.28 33.16 16.06
C THR A 327 30.43 33.53 15.13
N GLY A 328 30.19 33.64 13.82
CA GLY A 328 31.19 34.07 12.84
C GLY A 328 32.28 33.01 12.58
N PRO A 329 31.96 31.86 11.98
CA PRO A 329 32.94 30.80 11.72
C PRO A 329 34.04 31.25 10.75
N THR A 330 35.28 30.83 11.01
CA THR A 330 36.44 31.09 10.14
C THR A 330 36.31 30.40 8.78
N GLY A 331 36.99 30.92 7.74
CA GLY A 331 36.67 30.67 6.32
C GLY A 331 36.46 29.22 5.87
N SER A 332 37.25 28.24 6.36
CA SER A 332 37.07 26.82 6.00
C SER A 332 35.88 26.14 6.69
N ASP A 333 35.43 26.68 7.82
CA ASP A 333 34.26 26.18 8.56
C ASP A 333 32.97 26.85 8.09
N ALA A 334 33.03 28.07 7.55
CA ALA A 334 31.88 28.74 6.93
C ALA A 334 31.29 27.92 5.78
N LEU A 335 32.12 27.32 4.92
CA LEU A 335 31.67 26.46 3.82
C LEU A 335 30.97 25.19 4.33
N LYS A 336 31.53 24.54 5.35
CA LYS A 336 30.95 23.33 5.96
C LYS A 336 29.61 23.66 6.63
N LEU A 337 29.55 24.78 7.33
CA LEU A 337 28.36 25.25 8.04
C LEU A 337 27.24 25.63 7.07
N GLY A 338 27.58 26.25 5.94
CA GLY A 338 26.67 26.48 4.83
C GLY A 338 26.10 25.18 4.26
N ALA A 339 26.95 24.19 3.95
CA ALA A 339 26.50 22.89 3.43
C ALA A 339 25.57 22.15 4.41
N VAL A 340 25.88 22.17 5.71
CA VAL A 340 25.02 21.63 6.76
C VAL A 340 23.70 22.41 6.83
N GLY A 341 23.75 23.74 6.74
CA GLY A 341 22.57 24.61 6.69
C GLY A 341 21.63 24.26 5.54
N VAL A 342 22.16 24.06 4.33
CA VAL A 342 21.37 23.65 3.16
C VAL A 342 20.72 22.29 3.39
N LEU A 343 21.47 21.31 3.91
CA LEU A 343 20.95 19.96 4.14
C LEU A 343 19.82 19.95 5.17
N VAL A 344 20.00 20.69 6.28
CA VAL A 344 19.02 20.78 7.35
C VAL A 344 17.79 21.57 6.90
N LEU A 345 17.96 22.66 6.15
CA LEU A 345 16.84 23.41 5.56
C LEU A 345 16.06 22.54 4.56
N GLY A 346 16.75 21.80 3.68
CA GLY A 346 16.12 20.86 2.77
C GLY A 346 15.31 19.79 3.51
N ALA A 347 15.83 19.26 4.62
CA ALA A 347 15.12 18.34 5.48
C ALA A 347 13.89 18.98 6.15
N LEU A 348 13.98 20.25 6.56
CA LEU A 348 12.86 21.02 7.11
C LEU A 348 11.76 21.24 6.06
N VAL A 349 12.12 21.73 4.88
CA VAL A 349 11.18 21.97 3.76
C VAL A 349 10.50 20.67 3.37
N TYR A 350 11.25 19.59 3.23
CA TYR A 350 10.70 18.26 2.94
C TYR A 350 9.74 17.78 4.03
N SER A 351 10.10 17.97 5.30
CA SER A 351 9.25 17.58 6.44
C SER A 351 7.97 18.41 6.50
N CYS A 352 8.06 19.72 6.24
CA CYS A 352 6.91 20.62 6.15
C CYS A 352 6.00 20.25 4.97
N TYR A 353 6.57 20.04 3.79
CA TYR A 353 5.83 19.58 2.61
C TYR A 353 5.08 18.27 2.90
N ARG A 354 5.74 17.30 3.54
CA ARG A 354 5.11 16.02 3.93
C ARG A 354 4.00 16.22 4.97
N LEU A 355 4.22 17.07 5.98
CA LEU A 355 3.21 17.42 6.97
C LEU A 355 1.99 18.05 6.31
N LEU A 356 2.18 18.98 5.37
CA LEU A 356 1.09 19.69 4.71
C LEU A 356 0.31 18.83 3.72
N THR A 357 1.00 18.00 2.92
CA THR A 357 0.38 17.24 1.83
C THR A 357 -0.21 15.90 2.25
N VAL A 358 0.39 15.24 3.24
CA VAL A 358 -0.03 13.90 3.68
C VAL A 358 -0.46 13.89 5.14
N GLY A 359 0.32 14.55 5.99
CA GLY A 359 0.13 14.51 7.45
C GLY A 359 -1.17 15.14 7.93
N LEU A 360 -1.40 16.40 7.57
CA LEU A 360 -2.57 17.17 7.99
C LEU A 360 -3.88 16.57 7.47
N PRO A 361 -4.02 16.20 6.17
CA PRO A 361 -5.22 15.53 5.69
C PRO A 361 -5.48 14.22 6.44
N ALA A 362 -4.47 13.37 6.60
CA ALA A 362 -4.61 12.11 7.32
C ALA A 362 -5.04 12.32 8.78
N ALA A 363 -4.44 13.26 9.50
CA ALA A 363 -4.81 13.55 10.88
C ALA A 363 -6.24 14.08 11.01
N ARG A 364 -6.71 14.89 10.06
CA ARG A 364 -8.10 15.38 10.03
C ARG A 364 -9.09 14.24 9.73
N VAL A 365 -8.78 13.36 8.79
CA VAL A 365 -9.58 12.16 8.50
C VAL A 365 -9.67 11.27 9.75
N LEU A 366 -8.55 10.98 10.39
CA LEU A 366 -8.52 10.17 11.62
C LEU A 366 -9.26 10.84 12.78
N ALA A 367 -9.16 12.16 12.94
CA ALA A 367 -9.90 12.89 13.95
C ALA A 367 -11.42 12.80 13.72
N ARG A 368 -11.88 12.97 12.48
CA ARG A 368 -13.31 12.80 12.13
C ARG A 368 -13.78 11.37 12.33
N ALA A 369 -13.00 10.39 11.84
CA ALA A 369 -13.29 8.97 12.01
C ALA A 369 -13.44 8.60 13.48
N ALA A 370 -12.56 9.10 14.36
CA ALA A 370 -12.59 8.81 15.80
C ALA A 370 -13.86 9.32 16.54
N VAL A 371 -14.54 10.33 16.00
CA VAL A 371 -15.74 10.94 16.59
C VAL A 371 -17.02 10.41 15.94
N SER A 372 -16.93 9.79 14.77
CA SER A 372 -18.09 9.29 14.02
C SER A 372 -18.89 8.21 14.77
N TYR A 373 -20.19 8.16 14.48
CA TYR A 373 -21.18 7.25 15.07
C TYR A 373 -22.01 6.61 13.93
N PRO A 374 -22.49 5.36 14.06
CA PRO A 374 -22.32 4.41 15.17
C PRO A 374 -20.98 3.66 15.20
N PRO A 375 -20.50 3.21 16.37
CA PRO A 375 -19.34 2.33 16.46
C PRO A 375 -19.67 0.90 16.03
N HIS A 376 -18.77 0.25 15.30
CA HIS A 376 -18.85 -1.17 14.99
C HIS A 376 -18.05 -1.97 16.02
N LEU A 377 -18.73 -2.85 16.75
CA LEU A 377 -18.09 -3.73 17.73
C LEU A 377 -17.39 -4.90 17.02
N ARG A 378 -16.16 -5.19 17.41
CA ARG A 378 -15.40 -6.37 16.95
C ARG A 378 -14.63 -6.99 18.12
N ARG A 379 -14.24 -8.26 17.96
CA ARG A 379 -13.23 -8.88 18.82
C ARG A 379 -11.85 -8.61 18.24
N TYR A 380 -10.85 -8.43 19.09
CA TYR A 380 -9.48 -8.20 18.64
C TYR A 380 -8.48 -9.15 19.28
N VAL A 381 -7.39 -9.37 18.56
CA VAL A 381 -6.13 -9.95 19.03
C VAL A 381 -5.01 -8.99 18.66
N LEU A 382 -4.20 -8.60 19.63
CA LEU A 382 -3.06 -7.69 19.45
C LEU A 382 -1.78 -8.51 19.26
N LEU A 383 -1.22 -8.44 18.05
CA LEU A 383 0.05 -9.07 17.68
C LEU A 383 1.10 -8.02 17.34
N TYR A 384 2.35 -8.46 17.27
CA TYR A 384 3.46 -7.60 16.89
C TYR A 384 4.14 -8.12 15.63
N HIS A 385 4.40 -7.22 14.69
CA HIS A 385 5.10 -7.57 13.46
C HIS A 385 6.54 -8.03 13.76
N PRO A 386 7.01 -9.18 13.23
CA PRO A 386 8.33 -9.73 13.56
C PRO A 386 9.49 -8.81 13.16
N GLU A 387 9.43 -8.19 11.97
CA GLU A 387 10.53 -7.36 11.44
C GLU A 387 10.67 -5.97 12.07
N GLY A 388 9.72 -5.53 12.90
CA GLY A 388 9.72 -4.14 13.39
C GLY A 388 9.01 -3.89 14.71
N GLY A 389 8.42 -4.92 15.32
CA GLY A 389 7.67 -4.82 16.57
C GLY A 389 6.46 -3.88 16.50
N ALA A 390 5.99 -3.55 15.29
CA ALA A 390 4.84 -2.68 15.11
C ALA A 390 3.57 -3.40 15.59
N PRO A 391 2.73 -2.74 16.42
CA PRO A 391 1.50 -3.34 16.91
C PRO A 391 0.46 -3.44 15.79
N VAL A 392 -0.16 -4.62 15.70
CA VAL A 392 -1.18 -4.95 14.70
C VAL A 392 -2.39 -5.52 15.41
N LEU A 393 -3.57 -4.96 15.15
CA LEU A 393 -4.84 -5.52 15.59
C LEU A 393 -5.38 -6.45 14.52
N VAL A 394 -5.53 -7.72 14.85
CA VAL A 394 -6.32 -8.66 14.06
C VAL A 394 -7.75 -8.66 14.60
N LEU A 395 -8.71 -8.44 13.72
CA LEU A 395 -10.12 -8.21 14.05
C LEU A 395 -10.95 -9.42 13.64
N PHE A 396 -11.93 -9.75 14.46
CA PHE A 396 -12.80 -10.91 14.32
C PHE A 396 -14.26 -10.50 14.49
N PRO A 397 -15.21 -11.32 14.01
CA PRO A 397 -16.63 -11.08 14.22
C PRO A 397 -16.93 -10.93 15.72
N ALA A 398 -17.80 -9.97 16.07
CA ALA A 398 -18.14 -9.70 17.47
C ALA A 398 -18.70 -10.94 18.19
N LEU A 399 -19.51 -11.73 17.49
CA LEU A 399 -20.17 -12.94 17.97
C LEU A 399 -19.46 -14.24 17.55
N GLY A 400 -18.27 -14.15 16.96
CA GLY A 400 -17.53 -15.33 16.52
C GLY A 400 -16.99 -16.13 17.71
N GLY A 401 -17.00 -17.47 17.63
CA GLY A 401 -16.44 -18.36 18.66
C GLY A 401 -14.91 -18.48 18.64
N LEU A 402 -14.35 -19.47 19.35
CA LEU A 402 -12.89 -19.72 19.41
C LEU A 402 -12.27 -20.12 18.05
N HIS A 403 -13.09 -20.70 17.17
CA HIS A 403 -12.70 -21.09 15.82
C HIS A 403 -13.02 -20.01 14.77
N ALA A 404 -13.43 -18.82 15.20
CA ALA A 404 -13.70 -17.72 14.28
C ALA A 404 -12.44 -17.34 13.50
N ARG A 405 -12.64 -17.02 12.23
CA ARG A 405 -11.60 -16.54 11.33
C ARG A 405 -11.43 -15.03 11.46
N PRO A 406 -10.23 -14.51 11.18
CA PRO A 406 -9.98 -13.08 11.18
C PRO A 406 -10.67 -12.43 9.97
N ASP A 407 -11.42 -11.34 10.20
CA ASP A 407 -12.13 -10.58 9.17
C ASP A 407 -11.27 -9.48 8.57
N ALA A 408 -10.37 -8.91 9.38
CA ALA A 408 -9.57 -7.75 9.01
C ALA A 408 -8.33 -7.58 9.89
N VAL A 409 -7.38 -6.81 9.40
CA VAL A 409 -6.14 -6.44 10.08
C VAL A 409 -5.97 -4.92 10.02
N LEU A 410 -5.52 -4.36 11.14
CA LEU A 410 -5.27 -2.93 11.28
C LEU A 410 -3.93 -2.67 11.96
N ALA A 411 -2.97 -2.13 11.21
CA ALA A 411 -1.69 -1.70 11.75
C ALA A 411 -1.85 -0.42 12.57
N LEU A 412 -1.22 -0.35 13.75
CA LEU A 412 -1.27 0.80 14.65
C LEU A 412 0.03 1.58 14.68
N VAL A 413 -0.08 2.89 14.88
CA VAL A 413 1.07 3.72 15.25
C VAL A 413 1.40 3.44 16.73
N PRO A 414 2.64 3.05 17.07
CA PRO A 414 3.03 2.80 18.46
C PRO A 414 2.75 4.03 19.36
N PRO A 415 1.95 3.88 20.43
CA PRO A 415 1.61 5.00 21.32
C PRO A 415 2.78 5.43 22.20
N GLY A 416 3.75 4.55 22.42
CA GLY A 416 4.91 4.81 23.27
C GLY A 416 6.02 5.65 22.61
N PRO A 417 7.05 6.06 23.38
CA PRO A 417 8.28 6.61 22.81
C PRO A 417 9.08 5.51 22.08
N ARG A 418 10.06 5.89 21.26
CA ARG A 418 10.89 4.92 20.50
C ARG A 418 11.56 3.85 21.36
N LYS A 419 11.93 4.19 22.61
CA LYS A 419 12.55 3.25 23.56
C LYS A 419 11.54 2.24 24.15
N GLU A 420 10.25 2.60 24.21
CA GLU A 420 9.18 1.80 24.81
C GLU A 420 7.93 1.82 23.91
N PRO A 421 7.98 1.29 22.67
CA PRO A 421 6.92 1.50 21.67
C PRO A 421 5.57 0.89 22.09
N ARG A 422 5.60 -0.16 22.90
CA ARG A 422 4.40 -0.88 23.39
C ARG A 422 3.66 -0.11 24.49
N ARG A 423 4.27 0.92 25.08
CA ARG A 423 3.69 1.63 26.22
C ARG A 423 2.45 2.42 25.81
N GLY A 424 1.32 2.13 26.45
CA GLY A 424 0.02 2.72 26.12
C GLY A 424 -0.86 1.87 25.19
N LEU A 425 -0.39 0.70 24.76
CA LEU A 425 -1.24 -0.33 24.17
C LEU A 425 -2.15 -0.97 25.26
N PRO A 426 -3.24 -1.65 24.87
CA PRO A 426 -4.08 -2.38 25.81
C PRO A 426 -3.27 -3.36 26.66
N ALA A 427 -3.60 -3.45 27.96
CA ALA A 427 -2.95 -4.38 28.88
C ALA A 427 -3.30 -5.85 28.53
N LEU A 428 -4.54 -6.08 28.10
CA LEU A 428 -4.99 -7.38 27.63
C LEU A 428 -4.71 -7.52 26.13
N PRO A 429 -3.99 -8.57 25.70
CA PRO A 429 -3.67 -8.82 24.29
C PRO A 429 -4.91 -9.24 23.48
N VAL A 430 -6.00 -9.60 24.15
CA VAL A 430 -7.28 -9.98 23.55
C VAL A 430 -8.43 -9.24 24.22
N GLY A 431 -9.48 -8.94 23.46
CA GLY A 431 -10.66 -8.27 24.01
C GLY A 431 -11.65 -7.81 22.93
N THR A 432 -12.45 -6.82 23.27
CA THR A 432 -13.38 -6.17 22.35
C THR A 432 -12.89 -4.76 22.00
N VAL A 433 -13.15 -4.35 20.76
CA VAL A 433 -12.79 -3.04 20.23
C VAL A 433 -14.01 -2.41 19.60
N ARG A 434 -14.22 -1.13 19.89
CA ARG A 434 -15.20 -0.28 19.20
C ARG A 434 -14.48 0.42 18.08
N LEU A 435 -14.75 0.05 16.85
CA LEU A 435 -14.20 0.72 15.69
C LEU A 435 -15.12 1.89 15.33
N HIS A 436 -14.55 3.06 15.10
CA HIS A 436 -15.27 4.25 14.64
C HIS A 436 -14.77 4.64 13.25
N GLY A 437 -15.67 5.12 12.39
CA GLY A 437 -15.35 5.65 11.07
C GLY A 437 -15.53 4.65 9.95
N TRP A 438 -16.38 4.96 8.97
CA TRP A 438 -16.60 4.17 7.74
C TRP A 438 -16.89 5.05 6.51
N GLN A 439 -16.88 6.36 6.70
CA GLN A 439 -17.31 7.34 5.69
C GLN A 439 -16.15 7.78 4.79
N ASP A 440 -14.93 7.83 5.33
CA ASP A 440 -13.73 8.19 4.59
C ASP A 440 -13.01 6.89 4.18
N SER A 441 -12.86 6.67 2.87
CA SER A 441 -12.12 5.55 2.28
C SER A 441 -10.91 6.03 1.48
N THR A 442 -10.01 5.11 1.17
CA THR A 442 -8.96 5.34 0.18
C THR A 442 -9.54 5.79 -1.17
N PRO A 443 -8.76 6.45 -2.05
CA PRO A 443 -9.28 7.00 -3.33
C PRO A 443 -9.90 5.96 -4.27
N ASP A 444 -9.55 4.68 -4.09
CA ASP A 444 -10.13 3.53 -4.79
C ASP A 444 -11.46 3.05 -4.17
N GLY A 445 -11.91 3.67 -3.08
CA GLY A 445 -13.14 3.35 -2.35
C GLY A 445 -13.10 2.04 -1.55
N ARG A 446 -12.02 1.27 -1.65
CA ARG A 446 -11.99 -0.13 -1.18
C ARG A 446 -11.63 -0.30 0.29
N ARG A 447 -10.87 0.63 0.88
CA ARG A 447 -10.35 0.48 2.24
C ARG A 447 -10.75 1.66 3.13
N PRO A 448 -11.61 1.46 4.14
CA PRO A 448 -12.05 2.53 5.02
C PRO A 448 -10.96 2.94 6.02
N PHE A 449 -10.94 4.22 6.39
CA PHE A 449 -10.15 4.71 7.52
C PHE A 449 -10.95 4.55 8.82
N VAL A 450 -10.56 3.56 9.62
CA VAL A 450 -11.21 3.24 10.90
C VAL A 450 -10.30 3.57 12.08
N VAL A 451 -10.87 4.07 13.17
CA VAL A 451 -10.16 4.35 14.43
C VAL A 451 -10.67 3.42 15.54
N PRO A 452 -9.82 2.52 16.05
CA PRO A 452 -10.17 1.63 17.16
C PRO A 452 -10.18 2.36 18.50
N TRP A 453 -11.21 2.09 19.29
CA TRP A 453 -11.35 2.48 20.69
C TRP A 453 -11.35 1.25 21.59
N ILE A 454 -10.34 1.16 22.47
CA ILE A 454 -10.16 0.06 23.42
C ILE A 454 -10.04 0.66 24.82
N GLY A 455 -10.82 0.16 25.78
CA GLY A 455 -10.82 0.70 27.15
C GLY A 455 -11.13 2.19 27.23
N GLY A 456 -11.98 2.70 26.34
CA GLY A 456 -12.35 4.12 26.28
C GLY A 456 -11.27 5.05 25.68
N ARG A 457 -10.22 4.50 25.06
CA ARG A 457 -9.11 5.28 24.48
C ARG A 457 -9.00 5.02 22.98
N PRO A 458 -8.82 6.06 22.15
CA PRO A 458 -8.52 5.88 20.73
C PRO A 458 -7.08 5.38 20.54
N LEU A 459 -6.91 4.42 19.65
CA LEU A 459 -5.61 4.02 19.12
C LEU A 459 -5.54 4.44 17.65
N TRP A 460 -4.42 5.02 17.26
CA TRP A 460 -4.29 5.64 15.94
C TRP A 460 -3.75 4.64 14.92
N PRO A 461 -4.47 4.40 13.81
CA PRO A 461 -4.02 3.48 12.78
C PRO A 461 -2.86 4.07 11.98
N ALA A 462 -1.95 3.20 11.51
CA ALA A 462 -0.84 3.57 10.63
C ALA A 462 -1.25 3.62 9.15
N GLY A 463 -2.41 3.06 8.81
CA GLY A 463 -2.96 2.98 7.46
C GLY A 463 -4.44 2.62 7.48
N PRO A 464 -5.08 2.43 6.31
CA PRO A 464 -6.49 2.05 6.24
C PRO A 464 -6.70 0.60 6.72
N LEU A 465 -7.96 0.25 7.03
CA LEU A 465 -8.34 -1.10 7.40
C LEU A 465 -8.12 -2.06 6.23
N TRP A 466 -7.49 -3.20 6.51
CA TRP A 466 -7.28 -4.24 5.51
C TRP A 466 -8.14 -5.46 5.82
N GLY A 467 -9.21 -5.68 5.04
CA GLY A 467 -10.08 -6.84 5.20
C GLY A 467 -9.53 -8.11 4.55
N ASP A 468 -10.10 -9.25 4.93
CA ASP A 468 -9.97 -10.51 4.19
C ASP A 468 -10.69 -10.37 2.84
N ASP A 469 -9.92 -10.01 1.81
CA ASP A 469 -10.37 -9.91 0.42
C ASP A 469 -10.10 -11.20 -0.37
N GLY A 470 -9.83 -12.31 0.33
CA GLY A 470 -9.49 -13.61 -0.27
C GLY A 470 -8.09 -13.66 -0.90
N ARG A 471 -7.27 -12.62 -0.72
CA ARG A 471 -5.91 -12.57 -1.27
C ARG A 471 -4.92 -13.31 -0.37
N PRO A 472 -3.91 -13.97 -0.96
CA PRO A 472 -2.89 -14.68 -0.19
C PRO A 472 -2.03 -13.75 0.67
N GLU A 473 -1.99 -12.44 0.38
CA GLU A 473 -1.25 -11.46 1.20
C GLU A 473 -1.78 -11.38 2.63
N PHE A 474 -3.11 -11.49 2.81
CA PHE A 474 -3.75 -11.47 4.10
C PHE A 474 -3.35 -12.69 4.93
N ALA A 475 -3.39 -13.88 4.31
CA ALA A 475 -2.93 -15.13 4.90
C ALA A 475 -1.42 -15.10 5.22
N THR A 476 -0.59 -14.61 4.29
CA THR A 476 0.87 -14.48 4.47
C THR A 476 1.20 -13.54 5.63
N LEU A 477 0.47 -12.42 5.76
CA LEU A 477 0.66 -11.50 6.88
C LEU A 477 0.31 -12.19 8.21
N LEU A 478 -0.80 -12.93 8.26
CA LEU A 478 -1.21 -13.65 9.46
C LEU A 478 -0.21 -14.74 9.85
N GLU A 479 0.31 -15.48 8.87
CA GLU A 479 1.37 -16.48 9.08
C GLU A 479 2.66 -15.84 9.61
N ARG A 480 3.05 -14.67 9.10
CA ARG A 480 4.20 -13.92 9.65
C ARG A 480 3.96 -13.41 11.06
N LEU A 481 2.73 -13.02 11.39
CA LEU A 481 2.37 -12.52 12.73
C LEU A 481 2.28 -13.66 13.77
N ALA A 482 1.92 -14.85 13.32
CA ALA A 482 1.80 -16.05 14.14
C ALA A 482 2.27 -17.27 13.32
N PRO A 483 3.59 -17.56 13.31
CA PRO A 483 4.10 -18.74 12.63
C PRO A 483 3.52 -20.01 13.27
N PRO A 484 3.27 -21.07 12.48
CA PRO A 484 2.71 -22.31 13.00
C PRO A 484 3.56 -22.86 14.13
N LEU A 485 2.91 -23.30 15.21
CA LEU A 485 3.57 -23.92 16.34
C LEU A 485 4.15 -25.25 15.86
N GLU A 486 5.47 -25.40 15.91
CA GLU A 486 6.09 -26.73 15.81
C GLU A 486 5.54 -27.57 16.97
N THR A 487 4.78 -28.61 16.63
CA THR A 487 4.28 -29.62 17.57
C THR A 487 5.38 -30.55 18.03
#